data_AF-A0A5N5JMJ7-F1
#
_entry.id   AF-A0A5N5JMJ7-F1
#
_cell.length_a   1.000
_cell.length_b   1.000
_cell.length_c   1.000
_cell.angle_alpha   90.00
_cell.angle_beta   90.00
_cell.angle_gamma   90.00
#
_symmetry.space_group_name_H-M   'P 1'
#
loop_
_entity.id
_entity.type
_entity.pdbx_description
1 polymer ?
#
loop_
_entity_poly.entity_id
_entity_poly.type
_entity_poly.pdbx_seq_one_letter_code
_entity_poly.pdbx_strand_id
1 'polypeptide(L)'
;MKQHNGELKGGAKASRAGRPWICACIIHGFIDRSEACEFESKWKSFSRKLPRKRIDDDQMKQSCKDSHRLLHHRKTALERVKGSFDLSHLEIDWKLNTF
;
A
#
# COMPACT_ATOMS: atom_id res chain seq x y z
N MET A 1 -6.98 -11.79 -2.95
CA MET A 1 -5.87 -11.80 -3.93
C MET A 1 -6.17 -12.56 -5.21
N LYS A 2 -6.77 -13.76 -5.15
CA LYS A 2 -7.13 -14.58 -6.34
C LYS A 2 -7.85 -13.80 -7.47
N GLN A 3 -8.80 -12.92 -7.13
CA GLN A 3 -9.47 -12.05 -8.11
C GLN A 3 -8.53 -11.04 -8.80
N HIS A 4 -7.58 -10.45 -8.06
CA HIS A 4 -6.58 -9.54 -8.62
C HIS A 4 -5.61 -10.26 -9.56
N ASN A 5 -5.24 -11.50 -9.23
CA ASN A 5 -4.39 -12.35 -10.06
C ASN A 5 -5.12 -13.01 -11.24
N GLY A 6 -6.44 -12.84 -11.33
CA GLY A 6 -7.24 -13.37 -12.43
C GLY A 6 -7.63 -14.84 -12.28
N GLU A 7 -7.34 -15.47 -11.14
CA GLU A 7 -7.81 -16.83 -10.81
C GLU A 7 -9.33 -16.87 -10.62
N LEU A 8 -9.93 -15.76 -10.16
CA LEU A 8 -11.38 -15.60 -9.98
C LEU A 8 -11.89 -14.37 -10.75
N LYS A 9 -13.13 -14.44 -11.24
CA LYS A 9 -13.82 -13.30 -11.88
C LYS A 9 -14.10 -12.19 -10.83
N GLY A 10 -14.22 -10.95 -11.30
CA GLY A 10 -14.54 -9.79 -10.45
C GLY A 10 -13.34 -8.94 -9.98
N GLY A 11 -12.14 -9.17 -10.52
CA GLY A 11 -10.97 -8.33 -10.22
C GLY A 11 -11.08 -6.90 -10.76
N ALA A 12 -10.39 -5.95 -10.11
CA ALA A 12 -10.36 -4.56 -10.54
C ALA A 12 -9.66 -4.37 -11.90
N LYS A 13 -10.14 -3.42 -12.73
CA LYS A 13 -9.55 -3.13 -14.06
C LYS A 13 -8.05 -2.83 -13.98
N ALA A 14 -7.62 -2.06 -12.99
CA ALA A 14 -6.22 -1.69 -12.78
C ALA A 14 -5.33 -2.89 -12.39
N SER A 15 -5.90 -3.94 -11.78
CA SER A 15 -5.17 -5.16 -11.43
C SER A 15 -4.96 -6.15 -12.58
N ARG A 16 -5.34 -5.80 -13.82
CA ARG A 16 -5.13 -6.67 -14.99
C ARG A 16 -3.66 -6.72 -15.43
N ALA A 17 -2.94 -5.61 -15.33
CA ALA A 17 -1.52 -5.52 -15.62
C ALA A 17 -0.69 -5.76 -14.35
N GLY A 18 0.59 -6.12 -14.50
CA GLY A 18 1.53 -6.23 -13.37
C GLY A 18 1.26 -7.41 -12.42
N ARG A 19 0.57 -8.45 -12.90
CA ARG A 19 0.40 -9.71 -12.16
C ARG A 19 1.72 -10.51 -12.16
N PRO A 20 2.00 -11.32 -11.13
CA PRO A 20 1.18 -11.54 -9.94
C PRO A 20 1.24 -10.36 -8.97
N TRP A 21 0.08 -10.01 -8.40
CA TRP A 21 0.00 -9.06 -7.31
C TRP A 21 0.33 -9.75 -5.98
N ILE A 22 1.21 -9.13 -5.22
CA ILE A 22 1.50 -9.50 -3.83
C ILE A 22 0.82 -8.50 -2.89
N CYS A 23 0.30 -9.00 -1.77
CA CYS A 23 -0.21 -8.15 -0.70
C CYS A 23 0.97 -7.79 0.20
N ALA A 24 1.36 -6.51 0.23
CA ALA A 24 2.53 -6.07 0.99
C ALA A 24 2.23 -5.63 2.43
N CYS A 25 0.97 -5.32 2.72
CA CYS A 25 0.52 -4.84 4.03
C CYS A 25 -0.97 -5.17 4.20
N ILE A 26 -1.33 -5.67 5.37
CA ILE A 26 -2.71 -5.85 5.81
C ILE A 26 -2.85 -5.12 7.14
N ILE A 27 -3.94 -4.35 7.28
CA ILE A 27 -4.29 -3.68 8.53
C ILE A 27 -5.59 -4.32 8.99
N HIS A 28 -5.60 -4.80 10.22
CA HIS A 28 -6.72 -5.47 10.87
C HIS A 28 -7.08 -4.76 12.18
N GLY A 29 -8.20 -5.17 12.78
CA GLY A 29 -8.70 -4.57 14.02
C GLY A 29 -9.75 -3.48 13.81
N PHE A 30 -10.15 -3.15 12.57
CA PHE A 30 -11.22 -2.19 12.34
C PHE A 30 -12.53 -2.67 12.99
N ILE A 31 -13.19 -1.76 13.71
CA ILE A 31 -14.44 -1.97 14.42
C ILE A 31 -15.56 -2.25 13.41
N ASP A 32 -15.58 -1.48 12.31
CA ASP A 32 -16.57 -1.63 11.26
C ASP A 32 -16.01 -1.29 9.87
N ARG A 33 -16.89 -1.45 8.86
CA ARG A 33 -16.56 -1.13 7.46
C ARG A 33 -16.37 0.37 7.22
N SER A 34 -17.05 1.21 8.00
CA SER A 34 -17.00 2.67 7.85
C SER A 34 -15.63 3.18 8.26
N GLU A 35 -15.12 2.73 9.40
CA GLU A 35 -13.78 3.02 9.91
C GLU A 35 -12.70 2.59 8.90
N ALA A 36 -12.80 1.37 8.37
CA ALA A 36 -11.88 0.89 7.34
C ALA A 36 -11.90 1.78 6.08
N CYS A 37 -13.08 2.25 5.66
CA CYS A 37 -13.23 3.13 4.50
C CYS A 37 -12.64 4.54 4.76
N GLU A 38 -12.90 5.11 5.93
CA GLU A 38 -12.34 6.41 6.33
C GLU A 38 -10.83 6.37 6.40
N PHE A 39 -10.29 5.33 7.03
CA PHE A 39 -8.86 5.07 7.09
C PHE A 39 -8.26 4.96 5.67
N GLU A 40 -8.87 4.14 4.80
CA GLU A 40 -8.41 3.96 3.42
C GLU A 40 -8.36 5.30 2.66
N SER A 41 -9.42 6.10 2.78
CA SER A 41 -9.53 7.40 2.13
C SER A 41 -8.46 8.38 2.61
N LYS A 42 -8.26 8.48 3.94
CA LYS A 42 -7.23 9.33 4.55
C LYS A 42 -5.84 8.89 4.11
N TRP A 43 -5.51 7.60 4.22
CA TRP A 43 -4.19 7.08 3.84
C TRP A 43 -3.88 7.30 2.36
N LYS A 44 -4.86 7.08 1.47
CA LYS A 44 -4.75 7.41 0.04
C LYS A 44 -4.49 8.91 -0.16
N SER A 45 -5.17 9.78 0.58
CA SER A 45 -4.97 11.24 0.52
C SER A 45 -3.56 11.64 0.93
N PHE A 46 -3.06 11.16 2.07
CA PHE A 46 -1.68 11.41 2.52
C PHE A 46 -0.65 10.87 1.52
N SER A 47 -0.86 9.65 1.02
CA SER A 47 0.05 9.03 0.04
C SER A 47 0.14 9.83 -1.26
N ARG A 48 -0.92 10.54 -1.68
CA ARG A 48 -0.91 11.43 -2.86
C ARG A 48 -0.22 12.76 -2.59
N LYS A 49 -0.35 13.30 -1.38
CA LYS A 49 0.24 14.59 -0.98
C LYS A 49 1.73 14.52 -0.67
N LEU A 50 2.25 13.32 -0.38
CA LEU A 50 3.68 13.14 -0.16
C LEU A 50 4.47 13.41 -1.44
N PRO A 51 5.55 14.21 -1.36
CA PRO A 51 6.37 14.51 -2.53
C PRO A 51 6.99 13.22 -3.07
N ARG A 52 6.76 12.92 -4.35
CA ARG A 52 7.52 11.90 -5.06
C ARG A 52 8.91 12.46 -5.27
N LYS A 53 9.90 11.96 -4.52
CA LYS A 53 11.31 12.29 -4.76
C LYS A 53 11.64 11.90 -6.20
N ARG A 54 11.76 12.89 -7.09
CA ARG A 54 12.41 12.74 -8.39
C ARG A 54 13.86 12.37 -8.07
N ILE A 55 14.24 11.14 -8.39
CA ILE A 55 15.64 10.76 -8.38
C ILE A 55 16.15 11.30 -9.71
N ASP A 56 17.11 12.22 -9.66
CA ASP A 56 17.86 12.68 -10.82
C ASP A 56 18.50 11.48 -11.54
N ASP A 57 18.55 11.56 -12.87
CA ASP A 57 18.76 10.51 -13.88
C ASP A 57 20.14 9.80 -13.87
N ASP A 58 20.73 9.48 -12.71
CA ASP A 58 21.92 8.64 -12.69
C ASP A 58 21.78 7.47 -11.72
N GLN A 59 22.13 6.28 -12.21
CA GLN A 59 21.98 4.94 -11.60
C GLN A 59 20.72 4.14 -11.99
N MET A 60 20.65 3.88 -13.30
CA MET A 60 20.00 2.72 -13.93
C MET A 60 20.58 1.40 -13.40
N LYS A 61 20.17 1.00 -12.20
CA LYS A 61 20.31 -0.37 -11.67
C LYS A 61 19.40 -0.49 -10.46
N GLN A 62 18.12 -0.86 -10.67
CA GLN A 62 17.40 -1.86 -9.85
C GLN A 62 15.88 -1.90 -10.16
N SER A 63 15.44 -2.91 -10.91
CA SER A 63 14.02 -3.31 -10.95
C SER A 63 13.50 -3.77 -9.56
N CYS A 64 14.40 -4.08 -8.61
CA CYS A 64 14.09 -4.45 -7.23
C CYS A 64 13.97 -3.24 -6.25
N LYS A 65 14.57 -2.08 -6.54
CA LYS A 65 14.50 -0.90 -5.65
C LYS A 65 13.16 -0.17 -5.76
N ASP A 66 12.47 -0.25 -6.89
CA ASP A 66 11.23 0.51 -7.10
C ASP A 66 10.06 -0.01 -6.24
N SER A 67 9.93 -1.32 -6.10
CA SER A 67 9.00 -1.92 -5.13
C SER A 67 9.34 -1.46 -3.71
N HIS A 68 10.62 -1.45 -3.34
CA HIS A 68 11.06 -0.96 -2.03
C HIS A 68 10.77 0.54 -1.83
N ARG A 69 10.93 1.36 -2.86
CA ARG A 69 10.63 2.81 -2.81
C ARG A 69 9.15 3.09 -2.63
N LEU A 70 8.27 2.40 -3.37
CA LEU A 70 6.83 2.55 -3.23
C LEU A 70 6.35 2.08 -1.85
N LEU A 71 6.89 0.96 -1.35
CA LEU A 71 6.56 0.45 -0.03
C LEU A 71 7.04 1.38 1.07
N HIS A 72 8.27 1.89 0.96
CA HIS A 72 8.79 2.91 1.87
C HIS A 72 7.89 4.15 1.89
N HIS A 73 7.51 4.66 0.71
CA HIS A 73 6.60 5.81 0.59
C HIS A 73 5.26 5.56 1.28
N ARG A 74 4.66 4.38 1.08
CA ARG A 74 3.40 4.01 1.73
C ARG A 74 3.54 3.85 3.24
N LYS A 75 4.66 3.30 3.72
CA LYS A 75 4.98 3.20 5.14
C LYS A 75 5.12 4.59 5.76
N THR A 76 5.83 5.51 5.10
CA THR A 76 5.91 6.92 5.55
C THR A 76 4.54 7.60 5.56
N ALA A 77 3.69 7.34 4.57
CA ALA A 77 2.31 7.85 4.57
C ALA A 77 1.50 7.32 5.74
N LEU A 78 1.69 6.06 6.11
CA LEU A 78 0.99 5.40 7.21
C LEU A 78 1.38 6.01 8.57
N GLU A 79 2.67 6.30 8.77
CA GLU A 79 3.13 6.98 9.99
C GLU A 79 2.52 8.39 10.13
N ARG A 80 2.24 9.08 9.02
CA ARG A 80 1.50 10.36 9.08
C ARG A 80 0.03 10.18 9.45
N VAL A 81 -0.59 9.09 9.02
CA VAL A 81 -1.99 8.79 9.36
C VAL A 81 -2.13 8.47 10.85
N LYS A 82 -1.16 7.75 11.45
CA LYS A 82 -1.12 7.47 12.89
C LYS A 82 -1.21 8.72 13.77
N GLY A 83 -0.69 9.86 13.31
CA GLY A 83 -0.81 11.13 14.04
C GLY A 83 -2.19 11.79 13.95
N SER A 84 -3.09 11.29 13.09
CA SER A 84 -4.39 11.91 12.76
C SER A 84 -5.59 10.98 12.95
N PHE A 85 -5.35 9.72 13.27
CA PHE A 85 -6.34 8.67 13.40
C PHE A 85 -5.87 7.76 14.52
N ASP A 86 -6.74 7.46 15.48
CA ASP A 86 -6.42 6.52 16.54
C ASP A 86 -6.33 5.11 15.95
N LEU A 87 -5.11 4.58 15.90
CA LEU A 87 -4.81 3.22 15.41
C LEU A 87 -4.41 2.30 16.56
N SER A 88 -4.72 2.64 17.82
CA SER A 88 -4.26 1.88 18.99
C SER A 88 -4.80 0.45 19.02
N HIS A 89 -6.02 0.22 18.52
CA HIS A 89 -6.66 -1.08 18.35
C HIS A 89 -6.32 -1.77 17.02
N LEU A 90 -5.63 -1.08 16.11
CA LEU A 90 -5.30 -1.62 14.80
C LEU A 90 -3.95 -2.32 14.82
N GLU A 91 -3.92 -3.48 14.19
CA GLU A 91 -2.73 -4.28 14.01
C GLU A 91 -2.31 -4.23 12.54
N ILE A 92 -1.01 -4.00 12.31
CA ILE A 92 -0.46 -3.72 10.98
C ILE A 92 0.56 -4.78 10.64
N ASP A 93 0.19 -5.67 9.72
CA ASP A 93 0.99 -6.80 9.28
C ASP A 93 1.65 -6.50 7.93
N TRP A 94 2.95 -6.21 7.95
CA TRP A 94 3.75 -5.99 6.75
C TRP A 94 4.28 -7.31 6.21
N LYS A 95 3.69 -7.79 5.12
CA LYS A 95 4.15 -8.97 4.37
C LYS A 95 5.27 -8.56 3.40
N LEU A 96 6.43 -8.20 3.95
CA LEU A 96 7.64 -7.88 3.17
C LEU A 96 8.45 -9.12 2.76
N ASN A 97 8.18 -10.28 3.37
CA ASN A 97 8.84 -11.55 3.07
C ASN A 97 7.97 -12.42 2.15
N THR A 98 8.05 -12.20 0.83
CA THR A 98 7.75 -13.24 -0.18
C THR A 98 8.62 -13.02 -1.41
N PHE A 99 9.94 -13.19 -1.23
CA PHE A 99 10.88 -13.53 -2.29
C PHE A 99 11.80 -14.62 -1.76
#